data_AF-A0A7C5XM99-F1
#
_entry.id   AF-A0A7C5XM99-F1
#
_cell.length_a   1.000
_cell.length_b   1.000
_cell.length_c   1.000
_cell.angle_alpha   90.00
_cell.angle_beta   90.00
_cell.angle_gamma   90.00
#
_symmetry.space_group_name_H-M   'P 1'
#
loop_
_entity.id
_entity.type
_entity.pdbx_description
1 polymer ?
#
loop_
_entity_poly.entity_id
_entity_poly.type
_entity_poly.pdbx_seq_one_letter_code
_entity_poly.pdbx_strand_id
1 'polypeptide(L)' 'MASIRIDPELERALAQIARRRGCSKSELARAMLRRQIAAERVRMLRARLQPRAEARGYLEDEDFFRDIS' A
#
# COMPACT_ATOMS: atom_id res chain seq x y z
N MET A 1 -20.97 9.98 -0.82
CA MET A 1 -20.61 9.14 0.34
C MET A 1 -20.57 7.70 -0.15
N ALA A 2 -19.40 7.05 -0.19
CA ALA A 2 -19.31 5.64 -0.58
C ALA A 2 -19.42 4.78 0.67
N SER A 3 -20.35 3.83 0.70
CA SER A 3 -20.48 2.85 1.79
C SER A 3 -19.84 1.53 1.38
N ILE A 4 -18.90 1.06 2.18
CA ILE A 4 -18.24 -0.24 2.02
C ILE A 4 -18.66 -1.08 3.22
N ARG A 5 -19.13 -2.31 2.97
CA ARG A 5 -19.41 -3.26 4.04
C ARG A 5 -18.09 -3.84 4.53
N ILE A 6 -17.87 -3.75 5.84
CA ILE A 6 -16.77 -4.38 6.54
C ILE A 6 -17.35 -5.25 7.64
N ASP A 7 -16.65 -6.30 8.01
CA ASP A 7 -17.07 -7.16 9.11
C ASP A 7 -16.99 -6.40 10.47
N PRO A 8 -17.75 -6.85 11.48
CA PRO A 8 -17.81 -6.17 12.78
C PRO A 8 -16.48 -6.13 13.53
N GLU A 9 -15.57 -7.08 13.27
CA GLU A 9 -14.27 -7.13 13.93
C GLU A 9 -13.37 -6.02 13.41
N LEU A 10 -13.30 -5.86 12.09
CA LEU A 10 -12.56 -4.78 11.45
C LEU A 10 -13.09 -3.40 11.84
N GLU A 11 -14.42 -3.26 11.98
CA GLU A 11 -15.02 -2.00 12.42
C GLU A 11 -14.60 -1.64 13.86
N ARG A 12 -14.55 -2.62 14.77
CA ARG A 12 -14.07 -2.43 16.15
C ARG A 12 -12.58 -2.05 16.17
N ALA A 13 -11.76 -2.71 15.36
CA ALA A 13 -10.33 -2.40 15.26
C ALA A 13 -10.10 -0.96 14.77
N LEU A 14 -10.81 -0.54 13.71
CA LEU A 14 -10.75 0.83 13.20
C LEU A 14 -11.21 1.85 14.24
N ALA A 15 -12.28 1.56 14.98
CA ALA A 15 -12.77 2.43 16.05
C ALA A 15 -11.73 2.64 17.15
N GLN A 16 -11.08 1.56 17.59
CA GLN A 16 -10.07 1.61 18.66
C GLN A 16 -8.84 2.44 18.22
N ILE A 17 -8.35 2.22 17.01
CA ILE A 17 -7.18 2.95 16.49
C ILE A 17 -7.52 4.42 16.26
N ALA A 18 -8.67 4.72 15.66
CA ALA A 18 -9.12 6.08 15.41
C ALA A 18 -9.23 6.88 16.71
N ARG A 19 -9.78 6.27 17.77
CA ARG A 19 -9.87 6.89 19.10
C ARG A 19 -8.50 7.19 19.69
N ARG A 20 -7.54 6.26 19.58
CA ARG A 20 -6.16 6.47 20.06
C ARG A 20 -5.42 7.58 19.29
N ARG A 21 -5.75 7.78 18.01
CA ARG A 21 -5.12 8.79 17.14
C ARG A 21 -5.85 10.14 17.11
N GLY A 22 -7.00 10.25 17.78
CA GLY A 22 -7.79 11.48 17.79
C GLY A 22 -8.42 11.85 16.44
N CYS A 23 -8.66 10.87 15.56
CA CYS A 23 -9.25 11.09 14.23
C CYS A 23 -10.54 10.29 14.03
N SER A 24 -11.28 10.59 12.95
CA SER A 24 -12.50 9.83 12.64
C SER A 24 -12.20 8.46 12.02
N LYS A 25 -13.08 7.47 12.23
CA LYS A 25 -12.96 6.13 11.62
C LYS A 25 -12.81 6.22 10.09
N SER A 26 -13.64 7.03 9.46
CA SER A 26 -13.66 7.19 8.00
C SER A 26 -12.40 7.86 7.48
N GLU A 27 -11.83 8.80 8.23
CA GLU A 27 -10.55 9.42 7.90
C GLU A 27 -9.40 8.43 7.99
N LEU A 28 -9.31 7.67 9.09
CA LEU A 28 -8.33 6.61 9.26
C LEU A 28 -8.44 5.57 8.14
N ALA A 29 -9.65 5.07 7.88
CA ALA A 29 -9.90 4.08 6.83
C ALA A 29 -9.46 4.61 5.45
N ARG A 30 -9.81 5.85 5.10
CA ARG A 30 -9.38 6.47 3.84
C ARG A 30 -7.86 6.59 3.76
N ALA A 31 -7.19 7.00 4.83
CA ALA A 31 -5.73 7.12 4.85
C ALA A 31 -5.06 5.75 4.64
N MET A 32 -5.53 4.72 5.35
CA MET A 32 -5.01 3.36 5.22
C MET A 32 -5.26 2.78 3.82
N LEU A 33 -6.47 2.94 3.27
CA LEU A 33 -6.81 2.48 1.92
C LEU A 33 -5.95 3.17 0.85
N ARG A 34 -5.74 4.49 0.96
CA ARG A 34 -4.86 5.22 0.03
C ARG A 34 -3.43 4.68 0.06
N ARG A 35 -2.89 4.43 1.26
CA ARG A 35 -1.56 3.85 1.42
C ARG A 35 -1.47 2.45 0.80
N GLN A 36 -2.48 1.60 1.02
CA GLN A 36 -2.50 0.26 0.45
C GLN A 36 -2.61 0.29 -1.08
N ILE A 37 -3.50 1.13 -1.63
CA ILE A 37 -3.64 1.29 -3.09
C ILE A 37 -2.33 1.77 -3.70
N ALA A 38 -1.64 2.72 -3.08
CA ALA A 38 -0.33 3.18 -3.55
C ALA A 38 0.71 2.04 -3.54
N ALA A 39 0.76 1.26 -2.46
CA ALA A 39 1.66 0.11 -2.36
C ALA A 39 1.36 -0.94 -3.44
N GLU A 40 0.08 -1.25 -3.69
CA GLU A 40 -0.30 -2.18 -4.77
C GLU A 40 0.09 -1.65 -6.14
N ARG A 41 -0.10 -0.34 -6.41
CA ARG A 41 0.32 0.26 -7.67
C ARG A 41 1.82 0.12 -7.92
N VAL A 42 2.62 0.31 -6.87
CA VAL A 42 4.08 0.12 -6.97
C VAL A 42 4.41 -1.35 -7.23
N ARG A 43 3.78 -2.29 -6.51
CA ARG A 43 3.95 -3.74 -6.76
C ARG A 43 3.60 -4.14 -8.19
N MET A 44 2.47 -3.64 -8.69
CA MET A 44 2.03 -3.89 -10.07
C MET A 44 3.01 -3.30 -11.10
N LEU A 45 3.55 -2.11 -10.85
CA LEU A 45 4.54 -1.49 -11.72
C LEU A 45 5.85 -2.30 -11.72
N ARG A 46 6.34 -2.70 -10.55
CA ARG A 46 7.50 -3.58 -10.40
C ARG A 46 7.33 -4.86 -11.22
N ALA A 47 6.21 -5.56 -11.03
CA ALA A 47 5.94 -6.81 -11.74
C ALA A 47 5.90 -6.63 -13.28
N ARG A 48 5.49 -5.47 -13.78
CA ARG A 48 5.51 -5.15 -15.21
C ARG A 48 6.91 -4.82 -15.74
N LEU A 49 7.75 -4.20 -14.92
CA LEU A 49 9.10 -3.79 -15.30
C LEU A 49 10.12 -4.92 -15.14
N GLN A 50 9.86 -5.86 -14.23
CA GLN A 50 10.75 -6.96 -13.89
C GLN A 50 11.20 -7.81 -15.10
N PRO A 51 10.34 -8.20 -16.06
CA PRO A 51 10.78 -8.94 -17.25
C PRO A 51 11.76 -8.17 -18.14
N ARG A 52 11.67 -6.82 -18.14
CA ARG A 52 12.59 -5.95 -18.88
C ARG A 52 13.90 -5.70 -18.13
N ALA A 53 13.85 -5.73 -16.80
CA ALA A 53 15.00 -5.61 -15.91
C ALA A 53 15.87 -6.90 -15.98
N GLU A 54 15.23 -8.07 -15.92
CA GLU A 54 15.87 -9.38 -16.07
C GLU A 54 16.58 -9.52 -17.43
N ALA A 55 15.95 -9.06 -18.52
CA ALA A 55 16.56 -9.04 -19.86
C ALA A 55 17.80 -8.13 -19.97
N ARG A 56 18.03 -7.25 -18.98
CA ARG A 56 19.21 -6.37 -18.88
C ARG A 56 20.15 -6.74 -17.73
N GLY A 57 19.88 -7.83 -17.00
CA GLY A 57 20.73 -8.32 -15.92
C GLY A 57 20.45 -7.74 -14.52
N TYR A 58 19.37 -6.97 -14.34
CA TYR A 58 18.94 -6.50 -13.03
C TYR A 58 17.90 -7.47 -12.46
N LEU A 59 18.35 -8.38 -11.60
CA LEU A 59 17.51 -9.45 -11.04
C LEU A 59 16.96 -9.10 -9.66
N GLU A 60 17.68 -8.28 -8.89
CA GLU A 60 17.33 -7.89 -7.53
C GLU A 60 17.21 -6.37 -7.39
N ASP A 61 16.43 -5.89 -6.41
CA ASP A 61 16.31 -4.46 -6.11
C ASP A 61 17.67 -3.80 -5.82
N GLU A 62 18.58 -4.58 -5.23
CA GLU A 62 19.94 -4.16 -4.85
C GLU A 62 20.83 -3.83 -6.06
N ASP A 63 20.58 -4.44 -7.23
CA ASP A 63 21.33 -4.11 -8.46
C ASP A 63 20.94 -2.74 -9.01
N PHE A 64 19.67 -2.35 -8.86
CA PHE A 64 19.17 -1.06 -9.34
C PHE A 64 19.72 0.11 -8.52
N PHE A 65 19.90 -0.07 -7.19
CA PHE A 65 20.46 0.98 -6.33
C PHE A 65 21.95 1.24 -6.58
N ARG A 66 22.67 0.29 -7.18
CA ARG A 66 24.11 0.39 -7.44
C ARG A 66 24.47 1.40 -8.54
N ASP A 67 23.59 1.56 -9.53
CA ASP A 67 23.86 2.34 -10.75
C ASP A 67 23.33 3.79 -10.72
N ILE A 68 22.62 4.17 -9.66
CA ILE A 68 22.12 5.54 -9.43
C ILE A 68 22.87 6.28 -8.31
N SER A 69 23.98 5.71 -7.82
CA SER A 69 24.84 6.30 -6.78
C SER A 69 26.01 7.11 -7.34
#